data_AF-A0A254R4B1-F1
#
_entry.id   AF-A0A254R4B1-F1
#
_cell.length_a   1.000
_cell.length_b   1.000
_cell.length_c   1.000
_cell.angle_alpha   90.00
_cell.angle_beta   90.00
_cell.angle_gamma   90.00
#
_symmetry.space_group_name_H-M   'P 1'
#
loop_
_entity.id
_entity.type
_entity.pdbx_description
1 polymer ?
#
loop_
_entity_poly.entity_id
_entity_poly.type
_entity_poly.pdbx_seq_one_letter_code
_entity_poly.pdbx_strand_id
1 'polypeptide(L)'
;MVALVIIAMVAPGRAQGVPCAPRDALVASLRSNYGEARKALGIAADNRLLELFASEATGSWTITATSPDGLTCMIATGEAFQAVVEVVEPPGEDG
;
A
#
# COMPACT_ATOMS: atom_id res chain seq x y z
N MET A 1 -12.66 -53.74 13.80
CA MET A 1 -12.84 -52.42 13.17
C MET A 1 -12.15 -51.40 14.06
N VAL A 2 -10.90 -51.05 13.75
CA VAL A 2 -10.10 -50.10 14.56
C VAL A 2 -10.42 -48.69 14.07
N ALA A 3 -10.97 -47.85 14.95
CA ALA A 3 -11.27 -46.45 14.63
C ALA A 3 -9.99 -45.61 14.70
N LEU A 4 -9.59 -45.01 13.59
CA LEU A 4 -8.45 -44.09 13.50
C LEU A 4 -8.90 -42.70 13.96
N VAL A 5 -8.38 -42.23 15.10
CA VAL A 5 -8.61 -40.86 15.58
C VAL A 5 -7.59 -39.94 14.91
N ILE A 6 -8.06 -39.09 14.00
CA ILE A 6 -7.23 -38.05 13.36
C ILE A 6 -7.21 -36.83 14.31
N ILE A 7 -6.05 -36.58 14.93
CA ILE A 7 -5.81 -35.36 15.71
C ILE A 7 -5.40 -34.27 14.72
N ALA A 8 -6.28 -33.28 14.49
CA ALA A 8 -5.95 -32.10 13.70
C ALA A 8 -5.02 -31.18 14.52
N MET A 9 -3.77 -31.06 14.08
CA MET A 9 -2.85 -30.06 14.63
C MET A 9 -3.21 -28.69 14.07
N VAL A 10 -3.70 -27.78 14.92
CA VAL A 10 -3.92 -26.39 14.52
C VAL A 10 -2.57 -25.68 14.60
N ALA A 11 -1.97 -25.38 13.44
CA ALA A 11 -0.79 -24.52 13.41
C ALA A 11 -1.22 -23.06 13.64
N PRO A 12 -0.52 -22.28 14.47
CA PRO A 12 -0.82 -20.86 14.60
C PRO A 12 -0.58 -20.17 13.25
N GLY A 13 -1.63 -19.60 12.67
CA GLY A 13 -1.50 -18.78 11.49
C GLY A 13 -0.64 -17.56 11.82
N ARG A 14 0.53 -17.44 11.16
CA ARG A 14 1.29 -16.18 11.20
C ARG A 14 0.47 -15.14 10.46
N ALA A 15 -0.13 -14.21 11.20
CA ALA A 15 -0.67 -12.99 10.61
C ALA A 15 0.46 -12.35 9.80
N GLN A 16 0.28 -12.27 8.48
CA GLN A 16 1.18 -11.55 7.61
C GLN A 16 1.02 -10.08 7.99
N GLY A 17 1.91 -9.57 8.86
CA GLY A 17 1.93 -8.15 9.19
C GLY A 17 2.03 -7.32 7.92
N VAL A 18 1.54 -6.07 7.97
CA VAL A 18 1.69 -5.12 6.88
C VAL A 18 3.18 -5.08 6.46
N PRO A 19 3.53 -5.35 5.19
CA PRO A 19 4.93 -5.39 4.78
C PRO A 19 5.57 -4.01 4.96
N CYS A 20 6.62 -3.93 5.79
CA CYS A 20 7.34 -2.69 6.07
C CYS A 20 8.84 -2.83 5.82
N ALA A 21 9.47 -1.74 5.40
CA ALA A 21 10.91 -1.65 5.17
C ALA A 21 11.39 -0.19 5.29
N PRO A 22 12.71 0.07 5.37
CA PRO A 22 13.25 1.42 5.17
C PRO A 22 12.75 1.98 3.83
N ARG A 23 12.37 3.26 3.82
CA ARG A 23 11.70 3.89 2.67
C ARG A 23 12.41 3.67 1.35
N ASP A 24 13.71 3.92 1.30
CA ASP A 24 14.48 3.85 0.06
C ASP A 24 14.52 2.42 -0.51
N ALA A 25 14.59 1.41 0.36
CA ALA A 25 14.54 0.01 -0.06
C ALA A 25 13.17 -0.36 -0.64
N LEU A 26 12.09 0.11 -0.02
CA LEU A 26 10.72 -0.14 -0.49
C LEU A 26 10.48 0.56 -1.83
N VAL A 27 10.83 1.84 -1.95
CA VAL A 27 10.69 2.60 -3.20
C VAL A 27 11.54 2.01 -4.32
N ALA A 28 12.77 1.57 -4.03
CA ALA A 28 13.61 0.89 -5.01
C ALA A 28 13.00 -0.44 -5.48
N SER A 29 12.38 -1.19 -4.57
CA SER A 29 11.66 -2.43 -4.88
C SER A 29 10.44 -2.16 -5.79
N LEU A 30 9.60 -1.18 -5.44
CA LEU A 30 8.44 -0.80 -6.24
C LEU A 30 8.84 -0.41 -7.68
N ARG A 31 9.89 0.41 -7.79
CA ARG A 31 10.42 0.82 -9.10
C ARG A 31 10.95 -0.34 -9.92
N SER A 32 11.75 -1.21 -9.30
CA SER A 32 12.49 -2.25 -10.02
C SER A 32 11.64 -3.47 -10.36
N ASN A 33 10.72 -3.85 -9.48
CA ASN A 33 9.93 -5.07 -9.62
C ASN A 33 8.57 -4.83 -10.30
N TYR A 34 7.98 -3.65 -10.13
CA TYR A 34 6.64 -3.34 -10.62
C TYR A 34 6.62 -2.19 -11.64
N GLY A 35 7.75 -1.51 -11.85
CA GLY A 35 7.80 -0.32 -12.70
C GLY A 35 7.05 0.88 -12.12
N GLU A 36 6.71 0.83 -10.83
CA GLU A 36 5.90 1.86 -10.21
C GLU A 36 6.73 3.11 -9.89
N ALA A 37 6.14 4.28 -10.18
CA ALA A 37 6.67 5.58 -9.83
C ALA A 37 5.64 6.37 -9.02
N ARG A 38 6.10 7.31 -8.19
CA ARG A 38 5.22 8.12 -7.36
C ARG A 38 4.26 8.94 -8.23
N LYS A 39 2.96 8.91 -7.90
CA LYS A 39 1.89 9.66 -8.55
C LYS A 39 1.30 10.75 -7.65
N ALA A 40 1.23 10.51 -6.34
CA ALA A 40 0.74 11.48 -5.37
C ALA A 40 1.43 11.31 -4.02
N LEU A 41 1.40 12.35 -3.18
CA LEU A 41 1.87 12.32 -1.80
C LEU A 41 1.10 13.31 -0.93
N GLY A 42 1.07 13.04 0.37
CA GLY A 42 0.51 13.95 1.37
C GLY A 42 0.93 13.56 2.77
N ILE A 43 0.85 14.50 3.70
CA ILE A 43 1.04 14.23 5.13
C ILE A 43 -0.32 13.94 5.74
N ALA A 44 -0.47 12.75 6.33
CA ALA A 44 -1.66 12.34 7.06
C ALA A 44 -1.50 12.65 8.57
N ALA A 45 -2.47 12.21 9.37
CA ALA A 45 -2.38 12.25 10.83
C ALA A 45 -1.08 11.60 11.34
N ASP A 46 -0.68 11.99 12.55
CA ASP A 46 0.55 11.52 13.21
C ASP A 46 1.84 11.77 12.41
N ASN A 47 1.82 12.81 11.57
CA ASN A 47 2.95 13.23 10.73
C ASN A 47 3.47 12.10 9.81
N ARG A 48 2.57 11.23 9.35
CA ARG A 48 2.89 10.14 8.44
C ARG A 48 2.83 10.61 7.00
N LEU A 49 3.87 10.31 6.22
CA LEU A 49 3.87 10.56 4.79
C LEU A 49 3.13 9.42 4.07
N LEU A 50 1.99 9.72 3.45
CA LEU A 50 1.30 8.82 2.54
C LEU A 50 1.75 9.09 1.12
N GLU A 51 2.01 8.02 0.36
CA GLU A 51 2.42 8.09 -1.03
C GLU A 51 1.64 7.06 -1.84
N LEU A 52 1.24 7.45 -3.06
CA LEU A 52 0.72 6.55 -4.07
C LEU A 52 1.77 6.35 -5.14
N PHE A 53 2.12 5.11 -5.42
CA PHE A 53 2.99 4.67 -6.50
C PHE A 53 2.16 3.89 -7.51
N ALA A 54 2.43 4.08 -8.79
CA ALA A 54 1.77 3.31 -9.84
C ALA A 54 2.58 3.23 -11.12
N SER A 55 2.29 2.21 -11.92
CA SER A 55 2.83 1.97 -13.25
C SER A 55 1.68 1.99 -14.25
N GLU A 56 1.69 2.94 -15.17
CA GLU A 56 0.69 2.98 -16.26
C GLU A 56 0.94 1.87 -17.29
N ALA A 57 2.17 1.37 -17.38
CA ALA A 57 2.52 0.30 -18.31
C ALA A 57 1.99 -1.07 -17.87
N THR A 58 1.98 -1.34 -16.56
CA THR A 58 1.51 -2.62 -15.99
C THR A 58 0.14 -2.51 -15.34
N GLY A 59 -0.33 -1.29 -15.05
CA GLY A 59 -1.54 -1.04 -14.28
C GLY A 59 -1.40 -1.29 -12.78
N SER A 60 -0.21 -1.68 -12.29
CA SER A 60 -0.01 -1.95 -10.86
C SER A 60 0.04 -0.65 -10.06
N TRP A 61 -0.38 -0.71 -8.79
CA TRP A 61 -0.29 0.40 -7.86
C TRP A 61 -0.08 -0.05 -6.41
N THR A 62 0.54 0.83 -5.63
CA THR A 62 0.83 0.65 -4.21
C THR A 62 0.60 1.96 -3.44
N ILE A 63 -0.09 1.90 -2.31
CA ILE A 63 -0.14 2.99 -1.33
C ILE A 63 0.77 2.64 -0.15
N THR A 64 1.65 3.57 0.22
CA THR A 64 2.54 3.42 1.36
C THR A 64 2.25 4.47 2.42
N ALA A 65 2.61 4.14 3.67
CA ALA A 65 2.63 5.08 4.78
C ALA A 65 3.99 5.03 5.49
N THR A 66 4.69 6.16 5.51
CA THR A 66 5.99 6.32 6.17
C THR A 66 5.82 7.05 7.49
N SER A 67 6.30 6.46 8.58
CA SER A 67 6.37 7.12 9.88
C SER A 67 7.61 8.03 10.00
N PRO A 68 7.63 8.99 10.96
CA PRO A 68 8.76 9.90 11.14
C PRO A 68 10.10 9.22 11.44
N ASP A 69 10.09 7.98 11.94
CA ASP A 69 11.27 7.14 12.16
C ASP A 69 11.84 6.52 10.86
N GLY A 70 11.21 6.78 9.72
CA GLY A 70 11.67 6.36 8.39
C GLY A 70 11.19 4.98 7.96
N LEU A 71 10.40 4.28 8.78
CA LEU A 71 9.81 3.00 8.41
C LEU A 71 8.61 3.23 7.48
N THR A 72 8.61 2.56 6.33
CA THR A 72 7.55 2.65 5.32
C THR A 72 6.82 1.32 5.21
N CYS A 73 5.50 1.34 5.29
CA CYS A 73 4.66 0.15 5.17
C CYS A 73 3.78 0.23 3.93
N MET A 74 3.64 -0.87 3.19
CA MET A 74 2.67 -0.99 2.09
C MET A 74 1.28 -1.26 2.67
N ILE A 75 0.43 -0.24 2.71
CA ILE A 75 -0.89 -0.34 3.35
C ILE A 75 -2.00 -0.77 2.37
N ALA A 76 -1.77 -0.62 1.06
CA ALA A 76 -2.62 -1.18 0.02
C ALA A 76 -1.82 -1.42 -1.27
N THR A 77 -2.22 -2.42 -2.05
CA THR A 77 -1.64 -2.79 -3.35
C THR A 77 -2.75 -3.25 -4.29
N GLY A 78 -2.58 -3.08 -5.60
CA GLY A 78 -3.54 -3.60 -6.57
C GLY A 78 -3.11 -3.40 -8.02
N GLU A 79 -4.09 -3.56 -8.90
CA GLU A 79 -3.95 -3.45 -10.36
C GLU A 79 -5.01 -2.51 -10.95
N ALA A 80 -5.04 -2.39 -12.28
CA ALA A 80 -5.96 -1.53 -13.03
C ALA A 80 -5.91 -0.04 -12.62
N PHE A 81 -4.70 0.48 -12.38
CA PHE A 81 -4.50 1.88 -12.08
C PHE A 81 -4.91 2.79 -13.26
N GLN A 82 -5.65 3.85 -12.95
CA GLN A 82 -5.93 4.95 -13.86
C GLN A 82 -5.72 6.27 -13.14
N ALA A 83 -4.90 7.15 -13.72
CA ALA A 83 -4.78 8.52 -13.22
C ALA A 83 -6.01 9.32 -13.63
N VAL A 84 -6.64 9.98 -12.66
CA VAL A 84 -7.77 10.88 -12.88
C VAL A 84 -7.42 12.22 -12.23
N VAL A 85 -7.59 13.31 -12.98
CA VAL A 85 -7.46 14.68 -12.47
C VAL A 85 -8.82 15.34 -12.62
N GLU A 86 -9.58 15.36 -11.55
CA GLU A 86 -10.86 16.08 -11.46
C GLU A 86 -10.63 17.45 -10.84
N VAL A 87 -11.14 18.49 -11.50
CA VAL A 87 -11.12 19.86 -10.97
C VAL A 87 -12.46 20.11 -10.30
N VAL A 88 -12.45 20.39 -9.00
CA VAL A 88 -13.64 20.78 -8.24
C VAL A 88 -13.77 22.30 -8.32
N GLU A 89 -14.92 22.78 -8.81
CA GLU A 89 -15.26 24.21 -8.76
C GLU A 89 -15.49 24.64 -7.30
N PRO A 90 -15.06 25.86 -6.90
CA PRO A 90 -15.30 26.33 -5.54
C PRO A 90 -16.81 26.42 -5.25
N PRO A 91 -17.23 26.25 -3.98
CA PRO A 91 -18.62 26.50 -3.61
C PRO A 91 -19.01 27.93 -4.02
N GLY A 92 -20.20 28.09 -4.61
CA GLY A 92 -20.73 29.43 -4.87
C GLY A 92 -20.87 30.21 -3.56
N GLU A 93 -20.49 31.48 -3.55
CA GLU A 93 -20.80 32.37 -2.43
C GLU A 93 -22.32 32.59 -2.42
N ASP A 94 -23.00 32.01 -1.44
CA ASP A 94 -24.38 32.35 -1.10
C ASP A 94 -24.36 33.77 -0.51
N GLY A 95 -24.62 34.77 -1.36
CA GLY A 95 -24.65 36.19 -0.99
C GLY A 95 -25.74 36.59 -0.01
#